data_AF-A0A351F372-F1
#
_entry.id   AF-A0A351F372-F1
#
_cell.length_a   1.000
_cell.length_b   1.000
_cell.length_c   1.000
_cell.angle_alpha   90.00
_cell.angle_beta   90.00
_cell.angle_gamma   90.00
#
_symmetry.space_group_name_H-M   'P 1'
#
loop_
_entity.id
_entity.type
_entity.pdbx_description
1 polymer ?
#
loop_
_entity_poly.entity_id
_entity_poly.type
_entity_poly.pdbx_seq_one_letter_code
_entity_poly.pdbx_strand_id
1 'polypeptide(L)'
;MNLNKINRKYTLQQDIYDVVLEGVSSRLMGFDNGIISLEVRLGKKSKRSLGIISYELAHSWKRNIPELSQALGCKLYFMDGVNDPNTAFLYQSGISPAFLAKKGILFYPSQLN
;
A
#
# COMPACT_ATOMS: atom_id res chain seq x y z
N MET A 1 -1.67 -17.33 -4.19
CA MET A 1 -0.60 -16.38 -4.59
C MET A 1 0.38 -16.20 -3.43
N ASN A 2 1.71 -16.26 -3.65
CA ASN A 2 2.68 -16.11 -2.56
C ASN A 2 3.04 -14.63 -2.35
N LEU A 3 2.39 -13.99 -1.38
CA LEU A 3 2.54 -12.56 -1.09
C LEU A 3 3.97 -12.17 -0.69
N ASN A 4 4.66 -13.02 0.06
CA ASN A 4 6.04 -12.76 0.49
C ASN A 4 7.00 -12.77 -0.71
N LYS A 5 6.77 -13.66 -1.68
CA LYS A 5 7.54 -13.72 -2.92
C LYS A 5 7.31 -12.46 -3.77
N ILE A 6 6.06 -12.02 -3.92
CA ILE A 6 5.70 -10.80 -4.67
C ILE A 6 6.29 -9.57 -3.99
N ASN A 7 6.08 -9.41 -2.68
CA ASN A 7 6.68 -8.33 -1.92
C ASN A 7 8.20 -8.33 -2.13
N ARG A 8 8.93 -9.43 -1.88
CA ARG A 8 10.39 -9.48 -2.10
C ARG A 8 10.82 -9.16 -3.53
N LYS A 9 10.09 -9.67 -4.53
CA LYS A 9 10.41 -9.51 -5.96
C LYS A 9 10.21 -8.06 -6.43
N TYR A 10 9.20 -7.38 -5.90
CA TYR A 10 8.75 -6.09 -6.42
C TYR A 10 8.97 -4.92 -5.45
N THR A 11 9.41 -5.17 -4.20
CA THR A 11 9.78 -4.11 -3.22
C THR A 11 10.86 -3.16 -3.75
N LEU A 12 11.67 -3.58 -4.72
CA LEU A 12 12.79 -2.82 -5.29
C LEU A 12 12.50 -2.27 -6.70
N GLN A 13 11.28 -2.40 -7.24
CA GLN A 13 10.96 -1.80 -8.55
C GLN A 13 10.82 -0.27 -8.45
N GLN A 14 11.39 0.42 -9.44
CA GLN A 14 11.63 1.88 -9.53
C GLN A 14 10.44 2.78 -9.13
N ASP A 15 9.19 2.41 -9.45
CA ASP A 15 8.02 3.25 -9.15
C ASP A 15 7.58 3.21 -7.66
N ILE A 16 8.01 2.20 -6.90
CA ILE A 16 7.86 2.17 -5.43
C ILE A 16 8.96 3.03 -4.78
N TYR A 17 10.09 3.18 -5.46
CA TYR A 17 11.25 3.92 -5.00
C TYR A 17 11.00 5.45 -4.93
N ASP A 18 10.24 6.00 -5.88
CA ASP A 18 9.90 7.44 -5.91
C ASP A 18 8.97 7.85 -4.75
N VAL A 19 8.06 6.95 -4.36
CA VAL A 19 7.18 7.13 -3.20
C VAL A 19 7.96 6.97 -1.89
N VAL A 20 8.97 6.09 -1.87
CA VAL A 20 9.94 5.93 -0.76
C VAL A 20 10.83 7.16 -0.59
N LEU A 21 11.21 7.86 -1.67
CA LEU A 21 11.98 9.11 -1.61
C LEU A 21 11.20 10.24 -0.92
N GLU A 22 9.88 10.25 -1.04
CA GLU A 22 8.97 11.16 -0.31
C GLU A 22 8.60 10.65 1.09
N GLY A 23 9.16 9.50 1.51
CA GLY A 23 8.98 8.92 2.83
C GLY A 23 7.75 8.03 2.97
N VAL A 24 7.14 7.56 1.88
CA VAL A 24 5.99 6.65 1.92
C VAL A 24 6.43 5.24 1.51
N SER A 25 6.07 4.22 2.26
CA SER A 25 6.32 2.82 1.89
C SER A 25 5.02 2.04 1.83
N SER A 26 4.97 1.02 0.97
CA SER A 26 3.78 0.18 0.81
C SER A 26 4.13 -1.30 0.73
N ARG A 27 3.22 -2.15 1.20
CA ARG A 27 3.35 -3.61 1.22
C ARG A 27 2.04 -4.27 0.83
N LEU A 28 2.10 -5.31 0.01
CA LEU A 28 0.94 -6.13 -0.30
C LEU A 28 0.57 -7.03 0.88
N MET A 29 -0.67 -6.89 1.34
CA MET A 29 -1.27 -7.66 2.41
C MET A 29 -2.16 -8.79 1.90
N GLY A 30 -2.74 -8.63 0.71
CA GLY A 30 -3.65 -9.61 0.12
C GLY A 30 -4.11 -9.23 -1.26
N PHE A 31 -4.67 -10.20 -1.97
CA PHE A 31 -5.32 -10.00 -3.27
C PHE A 31 -6.40 -11.05 -3.43
N ASP A 32 -7.64 -10.63 -3.22
CA ASP A 32 -8.80 -11.52 -3.14
C ASP A 32 -9.98 -10.84 -3.84
N ASN A 33 -10.74 -11.62 -4.63
CA ASN A 33 -11.89 -11.13 -5.40
C ASN A 33 -11.58 -9.90 -6.28
N GLY A 34 -10.37 -9.85 -6.84
CA GLY A 34 -9.93 -8.72 -7.67
C GLY A 34 -9.61 -7.44 -6.88
N ILE A 35 -9.55 -7.50 -5.54
CA ILE A 35 -9.23 -6.35 -4.68
C ILE A 35 -7.83 -6.50 -4.10
N ILE A 36 -6.96 -5.54 -4.42
CA ILE A 36 -5.63 -5.42 -3.82
C ILE A 36 -5.80 -4.88 -2.40
N SER A 37 -5.12 -5.46 -1.42
CA SER A 37 -5.02 -4.90 -0.07
C SER A 37 -3.58 -4.45 0.19
N LEU A 38 -3.38 -3.16 0.38
CA LEU A 38 -2.08 -2.54 0.61
C LEU A 38 -1.98 -1.96 2.02
N GLU A 39 -0.94 -2.32 2.73
CA GLU A 39 -0.46 -1.59 3.89
C GLU A 39 0.39 -0.41 3.42
N VAL A 40 0.15 0.79 3.94
CA VAL A 40 0.89 2.00 3.58
C VAL A 40 1.41 2.67 4.85
N ARG A 41 2.71 2.92 4.91
CA ARG A 41 3.37 3.64 6.01
C ARG A 41 3.79 5.00 5.52
N LEU A 42 3.36 6.03 6.24
CA LEU A 42 3.75 7.41 5.98
C LEU A 42 4.92 7.76 6.89
N GLY A 43 5.96 8.33 6.31
CA GLY A 43 7.14 8.84 7.02
C GLY A 43 7.09 10.36 7.17
N LYS A 44 8.03 10.91 7.96
CA LYS A 44 8.08 12.32 8.40
C LYS A 44 8.08 13.34 7.25
N LYS A 45 8.49 12.94 6.05
CA LYS A 45 8.62 13.82 4.88
C LYS A 45 7.36 13.90 4.03
N SER A 46 6.38 13.04 4.26
CA SER A 46 5.15 13.00 3.47
C SER A 46 4.29 14.24 3.73
N LYS A 47 4.28 15.18 2.79
CA LYS A 47 3.40 16.37 2.81
C LYS A 47 2.21 16.27 1.84
N ARG A 48 2.14 15.20 1.05
CA ARG A 48 1.07 15.00 0.06
C ARG A 48 -0.24 14.59 0.71
N SER A 49 -1.34 14.90 0.03
CA SER A 49 -2.66 14.44 0.45
C SER A 49 -2.75 12.91 0.33
N LEU A 50 -3.42 12.28 1.29
CA LEU A 50 -3.67 10.83 1.27
C LEU A 50 -4.39 10.39 -0.01
N GLY A 51 -5.18 11.27 -0.62
CA GLY A 51 -5.86 10.98 -1.88
C GLY A 51 -4.91 10.78 -3.06
N ILE A 52 -3.94 11.67 -3.21
CA ILE A 52 -2.94 11.59 -4.27
C ILE A 52 -2.09 10.33 -4.08
N ILE A 53 -1.57 10.13 -2.86
CA ILE A 53 -0.77 8.95 -2.49
C ILE A 53 -1.54 7.65 -2.76
N SER A 54 -2.82 7.60 -2.37
CA SER A 54 -3.66 6.41 -2.56
C SER A 54 -3.81 6.05 -4.04
N TYR A 55 -4.05 7.06 -4.88
CA TYR A 55 -4.25 6.86 -6.31
C TYR A 55 -2.96 6.38 -6.97
N GLU A 56 -1.84 7.07 -6.72
CA GLU A 56 -0.53 6.73 -7.28
C GLU A 56 -0.09 5.31 -6.88
N LEU A 57 -0.19 4.96 -5.60
CA LEU A 57 0.16 3.63 -5.11
C LEU A 57 -0.74 2.54 -5.70
N ALA A 58 -2.06 2.73 -5.68
CA ALA A 58 -2.98 1.74 -6.22
C ALA A 58 -2.69 1.43 -7.70
N HIS A 59 -2.49 2.48 -8.51
CA HIS A 59 -2.21 2.31 -9.93
C HIS A 59 -0.81 1.77 -10.21
N SER A 60 0.20 2.10 -9.39
CA SER A 60 1.55 1.55 -9.49
C SER A 60 1.54 0.03 -9.25
N TRP A 61 0.92 -0.41 -8.15
CA TRP A 61 0.81 -1.85 -7.83
C TRP A 61 0.08 -2.65 -8.92
N LYS A 62 -1.03 -2.13 -9.46
CA LYS A 62 -1.77 -2.79 -10.54
C LYS A 62 -0.96 -2.89 -11.83
N ARG A 63 -0.20 -1.84 -12.19
CA ARG A 63 0.49 -1.75 -13.49
C ARG A 63 1.79 -2.52 -13.52
N ASN A 64 2.54 -2.48 -12.44
CA ASN A 64 3.92 -2.97 -12.40
C ASN A 64 4.03 -4.44 -11.99
N ILE A 65 2.98 -5.00 -11.39
CA ILE A 65 2.95 -6.38 -10.93
C ILE A 65 1.95 -7.15 -11.79
N PRO A 66 2.42 -8.00 -12.72
CA PRO A 66 1.57 -8.75 -13.63
C PRO A 66 0.48 -9.56 -12.91
N GLU A 67 0.81 -10.10 -11.73
CA GLU A 67 -0.10 -10.88 -10.88
C GLU A 67 -1.32 -10.07 -10.39
N LEU A 68 -1.24 -8.73 -10.40
CA LEU A 68 -2.29 -7.81 -9.94
C LEU A 68 -2.98 -7.05 -11.08
N SER A 69 -2.60 -7.31 -12.33
CA SER A 69 -3.09 -6.58 -13.51
C SER A 69 -4.62 -6.63 -13.67
N GLN A 70 -5.24 -7.72 -13.25
CA GLN A 70 -6.69 -7.96 -13.30
C GLN A 70 -7.45 -7.36 -12.10
N ALA A 71 -6.80 -6.57 -11.24
CA ALA A 71 -7.46 -5.95 -10.11
C ALA A 71 -8.54 -4.94 -10.56
N LEU A 72 -9.69 -5.01 -9.87
CA LEU A 72 -10.84 -4.12 -10.02
C LEU A 72 -10.73 -2.90 -9.10
N GLY A 73 -10.10 -3.10 -7.94
CA GLY A 73 -9.85 -2.02 -6.98
C GLY A 73 -8.72 -2.31 -6.01
N CYS A 74 -8.47 -1.35 -5.13
CA CYS A 74 -7.44 -1.40 -4.11
C CYS A 74 -7.96 -0.79 -2.80
N LYS A 75 -7.73 -1.49 -1.69
CA LYS A 75 -7.92 -1.01 -0.33
C LYS A 75 -6.56 -0.68 0.26
N LEU A 76 -6.36 0.58 0.63
CA LEU A 76 -5.15 1.06 1.26
C LEU A 76 -5.41 1.31 2.74
N TYR A 77 -4.53 0.76 3.57
CA TYR A 77 -4.54 0.86 5.02
C TYR A 77 -3.34 1.71 5.44
N PHE A 78 -3.60 2.95 5.85
CA PHE A 78 -2.57 3.89 6.25
C PHE A 78 -2.21 3.71 7.71
N MET A 79 -0.92 3.78 7.99
CA MET A 79 -0.35 3.62 9.31
C MET A 79 0.66 4.70 9.58
N ASP A 80 0.73 5.11 10.84
CA ASP A 80 1.73 6.04 11.30
C ASP A 80 3.09 5.33 11.33
N GLY A 81 4.05 5.79 10.53
CA GLY A 81 5.45 5.41 10.67
C GLY A 81 6.24 6.39 11.56
N VAL A 82 5.61 7.46 12.04
CA VAL A 82 6.27 8.67 12.54
C VAL A 82 6.09 8.89 14.04
N ASN A 83 4.90 8.66 14.60
CA ASN A 83 4.55 9.25 15.89
C ASN A 83 4.62 8.33 17.12
N ASP A 84 4.90 7.04 16.97
CA ASP A 84 4.96 6.18 18.15
C ASP A 84 6.13 5.17 18.08
N PRO A 85 7.16 5.32 18.94
CA PRO A 85 8.23 4.32 19.11
C PRO A 85 7.69 2.93 19.41
N ASN A 86 6.52 2.82 20.03
CA ASN A 86 5.88 1.54 20.33
C ASN A 86 5.37 0.86 19.06
N THR A 87 4.95 1.59 18.03
CA THR A 87 4.52 1.02 16.74
C THR A 87 5.60 0.13 16.12
N ALA A 88 6.86 0.58 16.13
CA ALA A 88 7.99 -0.18 15.59
C ALA A 88 8.28 -1.45 16.41
N PHE A 89 8.18 -1.35 17.74
CA PHE A 89 8.32 -2.48 18.66
C PHE A 89 7.17 -3.50 18.51
N LEU A 90 5.93 -3.02 18.37
CA LEU A 90 4.74 -3.85 18.12
C LEU A 90 4.91 -4.64 16.81
N TYR A 91 5.42 -3.99 15.76
CA TYR A 91 5.75 -4.67 14.50
C TYR A 91 6.78 -5.79 14.67
N GLN A 92 7.88 -5.52 15.38
CA GLN A 92 8.90 -6.54 15.65
C GLN A 92 8.34 -7.68 16.49
N SER A 93 7.36 -7.40 17.33
CA SER A 93 6.65 -8.36 18.17
C SER A 93 5.50 -9.09 17.46
N GLY A 94 5.28 -8.82 16.16
CA GLY A 94 4.21 -9.44 15.37
C GLY A 94 2.81 -8.89 15.65
N ILE A 95 2.69 -7.79 16.40
CA ILE A 95 1.43 -7.13 16.72
C ILE A 95 1.19 -6.03 15.68
N SER A 96 0.08 -6.12 14.95
CA SER A 96 -0.27 -5.12 13.94
C SER A 96 -0.93 -3.91 14.63
N PRO A 97 -0.30 -2.72 14.64
CA PRO A 97 -0.85 -1.52 15.22
C PRO A 97 -2.09 -1.03 14.47
N ALA A 98 -2.91 -0.22 15.14
CA ALA A 98 -4.16 0.29 14.58
C ALA A 98 -3.93 1.15 13.32
N PHE A 99 -4.79 0.99 12.31
CA PHE A 99 -4.75 1.79 11.10
C PHE A 99 -5.22 3.22 11.38
N LEU A 100 -4.45 4.21 10.94
CA LEU A 100 -4.82 5.64 11.03
C LEU A 100 -5.97 5.98 10.09
N ALA A 101 -5.92 5.47 8.86
CA ALA A 101 -6.93 5.74 7.84
C ALA A 101 -7.06 4.57 6.88
N LYS A 102 -8.21 4.51 6.22
CA LYS A 102 -8.49 3.53 5.16
C LYS A 102 -9.00 4.25 3.93
N LYS A 103 -8.55 3.86 2.75
CA LYS A 103 -9.02 4.41 1.48
C LYS A 103 -9.25 3.32 0.46
N GLY A 104 -10.40 3.37 -0.22
CA GLY A 104 -10.71 2.53 -1.37
C GLY A 104 -10.47 3.27 -2.67
N ILE A 105 -9.88 2.59 -3.65
CA ILE A 105 -9.73 3.05 -5.03
C ILE A 105 -10.38 2.01 -5.93
N LEU A 106 -11.22 2.46 -6.86
CA LEU A 106 -11.70 1.66 -7.97
C LEU A 106 -10.96 2.09 -9.22
N PHE A 107 -10.46 1.13 -9.98
CA PHE A 107 -9.69 1.44 -11.19
C PHE A 107 -10.58 1.81 -12.37
N TYR A 108 -11.85 1.39 -12.33
CA TYR A 108 -12.86 1.72 -13.32
C TYR A 108 -14.15 2.11 -12.61
N PRO A 109 -14.63 3.36 -12.75
CA PRO A 109 -15.85 3.83 -12.11
C PRO A 109 -17.09 3.03 -12.52
N SER A 110 -17.11 2.50 -13.75
CA SER A 110 -18.21 1.73 -14.33
C SER A 110 -18.38 0.32 -13.76
N GLN A 111 -17.53 -0.11 -12.82
CA GLN A 111 -17.59 -1.44 -12.21
C GLN A 111 -18.49 -1.52 -10.97
N LEU A 112 -19.04 -0.41 -10.51
CA LEU A 112 -20.12 -0.38 -9.54
C LEU A 112 -21.43 -0.19 -10.30
N ASN A 113 -22.19 -1.28 -10.44
CA ASN A 113 -23.63 -1.22 -10.71
C ASN A 113 -24.36 -0.90 -9.42
#